data_AF-A0A846ER72-F1
#
_entry.id   AF-A0A846ER72-F1
#
_cell.length_a   1.000
_cell.length_b   1.000
_cell.length_c   1.000
_cell.angle_alpha   90.00
_cell.angle_beta   90.00
_cell.angle_gamma   90.00
#
_symmetry.space_group_name_H-M   'P 1'
#
loop_
_entity.id
_entity.type
_entity.pdbx_description
1 polymer ?
#
loop_
_entity_poly.entity_id
_entity_poly.type
_entity_poly.pdbx_seq_one_letter_code
_entity_poly.pdbx_strand_id
1 'polypeptide(L)' 'MVRKKIFVVRLTDDEKERLEYYAEIMQVSMSEIIQDYCKSLPKRPQAQLKDSLPLN' A
#
# COMPACT_ATOMS: atom_id res chain seq x y z
N MET A 1 -8.97 -7.43 -8.91
CA MET A 1 -7.84 -6.68 -9.51
C MET A 1 -6.54 -7.30 -9.03
N VAL A 2 -5.65 -7.73 -9.92
CA VAL A 2 -4.40 -8.42 -9.52
C VAL A 2 -3.37 -7.38 -9.07
N ARG A 3 -2.83 -7.52 -7.86
CA ARG A 3 -1.74 -6.66 -7.34
C ARG A 3 -0.41 -7.13 -7.94
N LYS A 4 0.22 -6.30 -8.76
CA LYS A 4 1.46 -6.65 -9.51
C LYS A 4 2.74 -5.99 -8.99
N LYS A 5 2.61 -5.03 -8.06
CA LYS A 5 3.75 -4.25 -7.56
C LYS A 5 4.19 -4.82 -6.22
N ILE A 6 5.51 -4.92 -6.03
CA ILE A 6 6.15 -5.40 -4.81
C ILE A 6 6.69 -4.19 -4.05
N PHE A 7 6.53 -4.20 -2.74
CA PHE A 7 7.07 -3.20 -1.82
C PHE A 7 7.77 -3.94 -0.68
N VAL A 8 9.03 -3.60 -0.43
CA VAL A 8 9.85 -4.20 0.62
C VAL A 8 10.19 -3.10 1.62
N VAL A 9 9.95 -3.36 2.90
CA VAL A 9 10.23 -2.43 4.02
C VAL A 9 11.21 -3.11 4.96
N ARG A 10 12.10 -2.31 5.53
CA ARG A 10 12.93 -2.72 6.68
C ARG A 10 12.22 -2.29 7.95
N LEU A 11 11.99 -3.24 8.84
CA LEU A 11 11.38 -3.02 10.15
C LEU A 11 12.40 -3.40 11.23
N THR A 12 12.28 -2.76 12.38
CA THR A 12 12.85 -3.27 13.63
C THR A 12 12.06 -4.49 14.11
N ASP A 13 12.62 -5.24 15.07
CA ASP A 13 11.95 -6.40 15.64
C ASP A 13 10.64 -6.01 16.34
N ASP A 14 10.62 -4.92 17.13
CA ASP A 14 9.41 -4.40 17.79
C ASP A 14 8.30 -4.03 16.79
N GLU A 15 8.66 -3.33 15.71
CA GLU A 15 7.69 -2.95 14.67
C GLU A 15 7.08 -4.17 13.98
N LYS A 16 7.88 -5.21 13.74
CA LYS A 16 7.41 -6.46 13.14
C LYS A 16 6.49 -7.21 14.10
N GLU A 17 6.88 -7.38 15.36
CA GLU A 17 6.06 -8.06 16.37
C GLU A 17 4.71 -7.38 16.57
N ARG A 18 4.69 -6.05 16.62
CA ARG A 18 3.44 -5.28 16.71
C ARG A 18 2.55 -5.45 15.49
N LEU A 19 3.14 -5.51 14.29
CA LEU A 19 2.40 -5.74 13.06
C LEU A 19 1.82 -7.15 13.01
N GLU A 20 2.58 -8.15 13.43
CA GLU A 20 2.18 -9.56 13.51
C GLU A 20 1.03 -9.73 14.51
N TYR A 21 1.18 -9.22 15.73
CA TYR A 21 0.14 -9.25 16.76
C TYR A 21 -1.17 -8.58 16.30
N TYR A 22 -1.09 -7.43 15.62
CA TYR A 22 -2.28 -6.77 15.09
C TYR A 22 -2.96 -7.58 13.99
N ALA A 23 -2.18 -8.23 13.12
CA ALA A 23 -2.70 -9.11 12.09
C ALA A 23 -3.40 -10.35 12.70
N GLU A 24 -2.85 -10.91 13.78
CA GLU A 24 -3.47 -12.02 14.54
C GLU A 24 -4.80 -11.62 15.16
N ILE A 25 -4.89 -10.47 15.84
CA ILE A 25 -6.15 -9.97 16.42
C ILE A 25 -7.22 -9.80 15.34
N MET A 26 -6.83 -9.26 14.19
CA MET A 26 -7.74 -9.00 13.08
C MET A 26 -8.02 -10.23 12.21
N GLN A 27 -7.37 -11.37 12.48
CA GLN A 27 -7.48 -12.62 11.71
C GLN A 27 -7.21 -12.43 10.21
N VAL A 28 -6.22 -11.60 9.88
CA VAL A 28 -5.78 -11.29 8.52
C VAL A 28 -4.28 -11.42 8.39
N SER A 29 -3.76 -11.33 7.18
CA SER A 29 -2.31 -11.31 6.95
C SER A 29 -1.71 -9.92 7.25
N MET A 30 -0.43 -9.87 7.66
CA MET A 30 0.32 -8.61 7.77
C MET A 30 0.28 -7.80 6.46
N SER A 31 0.26 -8.48 5.31
CA SER A 31 0.16 -7.83 4.01
C SER A 31 -1.16 -7.09 3.81
N GLU A 32 -2.26 -7.62 4.34
CA GLU A 32 -3.57 -6.97 4.27
C GLU A 32 -3.62 -5.72 5.13
N ILE A 33 -3.00 -5.74 6.32
CA ILE A 33 -2.85 -4.55 7.17
C ILE A 33 -2.15 -3.42 6.40
N ILE A 34 -1.02 -3.71 5.77
CA ILE A 34 -0.28 -2.70 4.99
C ILE A 34 -1.08 -2.23 3.78
N GLN A 35 -1.80 -3.13 3.11
CA GLN A 35 -2.64 -2.78 1.96
C GLN A 35 -3.82 -1.90 2.36
N ASP A 36 -4.44 -2.17 3.51
CA ASP A 36 -5.53 -1.37 4.05
C ASP A 36 -5.04 0.01 4.48
N TYR A 37 -3.85 0.07 5.10
CA TYR A 37 -3.18 1.35 5.34
C TYR A 37 -2.98 2.12 4.02
N CYS A 38 -2.49 1.46 2.96
CA CYS A 38 -2.35 2.09 1.64
C CYS A 38 -3.67 2.61 1.06
N LYS A 39 -4.81 1.94 1.32
CA LYS A 39 -6.13 2.41 0.87
C LYS A 39 -6.61 3.65 1.61
N SER A 40 -6.18 3.84 2.86
CA SER A 40 -6.52 5.01 3.67
C SER A 40 -5.79 6.28 3.25
N LEU A 41 -4.68 6.14 2.50
CA LEU A 41 -3.89 7.28 2.04
C LEU A 41 -4.67 8.13 1.03
N PRO A 42 -4.49 9.46 1.04
CA PRO A 42 -5.16 10.35 0.09
C PRO A 42 -4.75 10.01 -1.35
N LYS A 43 -5.72 10.01 -2.25
CA LYS A 43 -5.43 9.96 -3.69
C LYS A 43 -4.68 11.24 -4.05
N ARG A 44 -3.57 11.13 -4.79
CA ARG A 44 -2.93 12.33 -5.35
C ARG A 44 -3.98 13.07 -6.18
N PRO A 45 -4.11 14.41 -6.03
CA PRO A 45 -4.85 15.21 -6.97
C PRO A 45 -4.31 14.87 -8.35
N GLN A 46 -5.17 14.38 -9.25
CA GLN A 46 -4.78 14.18 -10.64
C GLN A 46 -4.55 15.57 -11.22
N ALA A 47 -3.35 16.11 -11.07
CA ALA A 47 -2.89 17.17 -11.96
C ALA A 47 -2.79 16.51 -13.33
N GLN A 48 -3.87 16.66 -14.11
CA GLN A 48 -3.96 16.51 -15.56
C GLN A 48 -2.62 16.14 -16.20
N LEU A 49 -2.28 14.84 -16.20
CA LEU A 49 -1.21 14.31 -17.02
C LEU A 49 -1.77 14.27 -18.44
N LYS A 50 -1.76 15.45 -19.06
CA LYS A 50 -1.75 15.74 -20.49
C LYS A 50 -1.89 14.50 -21.39
N ASP A 51 -3.13 14.11 -21.68
CA ASP A 51 -3.53 13.59 -22.99
C ASP A 51 -3.56 14.75 -24.01
N SER A 52 -2.52 15.58 -24.03
CA SER A 52 -2.33 16.63 -25.01
C SER A 52 -1.01 16.37 -25.72
N LEU A 53 -1.08 15.55 -26.77
CA LEU A 53 -0.48 15.79 -28.09
C LEU A 53 -0.73 14.57 -28.98
N PRO A 54 -1.63 14.63 -29.98
CA PRO A 54 -1.43 13.84 -31.18
C PRO A 54 -0.19 14.42 -31.88
N LEU A 55 0.84 13.59 -32.10
CA LEU A 55 1.83 13.92 -33.14
C LEU A 55 1.24 13.46 -34.48
N ASN A 56 1.16 14.41 -35.41
CA ASN A 56 0.92 14.21 -36.84
C ASN A 56 1.82 13.14 -37.45
#